data_AF-A0A1M4PPZ7-F1
#
_entry.id   AF-A0A1M4PPZ7-F1
#
_cell.length_a   1.000
_cell.length_b   1.000
_cell.length_c   1.000
_cell.angle_alpha   90.00
_cell.angle_beta   90.00
_cell.angle_gamma   90.00
#
_symmetry.space_group_name_H-M   'P 1'
#
loop_
_entity.id
_entity.type
_entity.pdbx_description
1 polymer ?
#
loop_
_entity_poly.entity_id
_entity_poly.type
_entity_poly.pdbx_seq_one_letter_code
_entity_poly.pdbx_strand_id
1 'polypeptide(L)'
;MANGADSLLPMGVSNETLKYMADNHLVVFGHVGALSGWQTSRHGGYKRLGLTAEDAMKVFRQAYEYQENGMMGMTIELTPIEVTNAIAKKLRVPVVAVCAGGAADGSEMVDFDTFNMMPSLASHAKAYADFFKWATSAYGAWAHDVRTGGYPEDKHGFHMEERELDKFLNILEQKY
;
A
#
# COMPACT_ATOMS: atom_id res chain seq x y z
N MET A 1 1.84 -4.94 16.64
CA MET A 1 2.64 -5.96 17.34
C MET A 1 1.93 -7.31 17.45
N ALA A 2 0.86 -7.49 18.24
CA ALA A 2 0.22 -8.82 18.44
C ALA A 2 -0.26 -9.54 17.16
N ASN A 3 -0.58 -8.80 16.09
CA ASN A 3 -0.98 -9.36 14.79
C ASN A 3 0.18 -9.44 13.77
N GLY A 4 1.44 -9.45 14.23
CA GLY A 4 2.61 -9.66 13.38
C GLY A 4 3.26 -8.41 12.78
N ALA A 5 2.80 -7.20 13.12
CA ALA A 5 3.50 -5.97 12.73
C ALA A 5 4.73 -5.74 13.62
N ASP A 6 5.89 -5.46 13.01
CA ASP A 6 7.16 -5.14 13.68
C ASP A 6 7.31 -3.67 14.08
N SER A 7 6.55 -2.78 13.45
CA SER A 7 6.59 -1.34 13.69
C SER A 7 5.24 -0.67 13.51
N LEU A 8 5.15 0.60 13.91
CA LEU A 8 3.97 1.46 13.77
C LEU A 8 4.32 2.69 12.94
N LEU A 9 3.45 3.10 12.02
CA LEU A 9 3.52 4.38 11.29
C LEU A 9 2.28 5.23 11.61
N PRO A 10 2.20 5.82 12.81
CA PRO A 10 1.09 6.68 13.18
C PRO A 10 1.13 8.02 12.44
N MET A 11 0.05 8.36 11.75
CA MET A 11 -0.12 9.67 11.12
C MET A 11 -0.71 10.70 12.11
N GLY A 12 -0.17 11.91 12.12
CA GLY A 12 -0.77 13.05 12.83
C GLY A 12 -0.76 12.97 14.36
N VAL A 13 0.17 12.22 14.95
CA VAL A 13 0.30 12.11 16.41
C VAL A 13 1.09 13.28 17.01
N SER A 14 0.86 13.59 18.28
CA SER A 14 1.67 14.60 18.98
C SER A 14 3.07 14.05 19.29
N ASN A 15 4.02 14.97 19.56
CA ASN A 15 5.34 14.62 20.10
C ASN A 15 5.24 13.80 21.40
N GLU A 16 4.29 14.14 22.26
CA GLU A 16 4.04 13.42 23.52
C GLU A 16 3.63 11.96 23.25
N THR A 17 2.68 11.73 22.35
CA THR A 17 2.24 10.36 22.02
C THR A 17 3.36 9.57 21.35
N LEU A 18 4.10 10.19 20.42
CA LEU A 18 5.23 9.55 19.75
C LEU A 18 6.30 9.14 20.77
N LYS A 19 6.69 10.07 21.64
CA LYS A 19 7.65 9.82 22.72
C LYS A 19 7.15 8.72 23.65
N TYR A 20 5.88 8.74 24.05
CA TYR A 20 5.30 7.70 24.89
C TYR A 20 5.42 6.32 24.24
N MET A 21 5.12 6.19 22.95
CA MET A 21 5.28 4.92 22.23
C MET A 21 6.75 4.48 22.18
N ALA A 22 7.67 5.39 21.86
CA ALA A 22 9.10 5.09 21.77
C ALA A 22 9.71 4.71 23.12
N ASP A 23 9.39 5.45 24.19
CA ASP A 23 9.84 5.19 25.57
C ASP A 23 9.34 3.83 26.09
N ASN A 24 8.23 3.33 25.55
CA ASN A 24 7.67 2.01 25.85
C ASN A 24 8.08 0.93 24.82
N HIS A 25 9.24 1.11 24.17
CA HIS A 25 9.89 0.13 23.32
C HIS A 25 9.11 -0.27 22.06
N LEU A 26 8.16 0.56 21.62
CA LEU A 26 7.53 0.38 20.31
C LEU A 26 8.42 0.98 19.24
N VAL A 27 8.67 0.23 18.16
CA VAL A 27 9.33 0.76 16.97
C VAL A 27 8.33 1.64 16.23
N VAL A 28 8.57 2.95 16.21
CA VAL A 28 7.68 3.92 15.60
C VAL A 28 8.38 4.67 14.48
N PHE A 29 7.71 4.77 13.34
CA PHE A 29 8.07 5.63 12.23
C PHE A 29 7.19 6.88 12.24
N GLY A 30 7.78 8.04 11.96
CA GLY A 30 7.04 9.30 11.84
C GLY A 30 6.37 9.45 10.48
N HIS A 31 5.36 10.32 10.40
CA HIS A 31 4.78 10.78 9.15
C HIS A 31 4.70 12.30 9.17
N VAL A 32 5.34 12.96 8.22
CA VAL A 32 5.36 14.42 8.08
C VAL A 32 4.96 14.84 6.67
N GLY A 33 4.62 16.12 6.51
CA GLY A 33 4.05 16.61 5.26
C GLY A 33 2.53 16.42 5.25
N ALA A 34 1.95 16.14 4.08
CA ALA A 34 0.51 15.96 3.99
C ALA A 34 0.06 14.71 4.75
N LEU A 35 -1.11 14.79 5.40
CA LEU A 35 -1.75 13.61 6.00
C LEU A 35 -2.86 13.13 5.07
N SER A 36 -2.85 11.84 4.76
CA SER A 36 -3.84 11.18 3.90
C SER A 36 -4.99 10.56 4.71
N GLY A 37 -6.01 10.03 4.01
CA GLY A 37 -7.14 9.33 4.61
C GLY A 37 -8.08 10.20 5.46
N TRP A 38 -8.58 9.65 6.58
CA TRP A 38 -9.59 10.30 7.44
C TRP A 38 -9.11 11.60 8.10
N GLN A 39 -7.79 11.80 8.19
CA GLN A 39 -7.16 12.99 8.78
C GLN A 39 -7.05 14.18 7.81
N THR A 40 -7.31 13.96 6.52
CA THR A 40 -7.27 15.03 5.50
C THR A 40 -8.24 16.17 5.82
N SER A 41 -9.42 15.85 6.35
CA SER A 41 -10.45 16.84 6.71
C SER A 41 -9.96 17.84 7.76
N ARG A 42 -9.13 17.41 8.71
CA ARG A 42 -8.53 18.26 9.75
C ARG A 42 -7.54 19.29 9.18
N HIS A 43 -6.98 19.02 8.01
CA HIS A 43 -6.03 19.89 7.32
C HIS A 43 -6.65 20.65 6.14
N GLY A 44 -7.99 20.64 6.05
CA GLY A 44 -8.71 21.32 4.98
C GLY A 44 -8.55 20.64 3.61
N GLY A 45 -8.37 19.32 3.62
CA GLY A 45 -8.24 18.47 2.44
C GLY A 45 -6.80 18.03 2.15
N TYR A 46 -6.65 17.23 1.10
CA TYR A 46 -5.36 16.73 0.64
C TYR A 46 -4.62 17.83 -0.14
N LYS A 47 -3.52 18.35 0.40
CA LYS A 47 -2.81 19.53 -0.13
C LYS A 47 -1.30 19.35 -0.05
N ARG A 48 -0.58 19.92 -1.02
CA ARG A 48 0.88 20.03 -1.00
C ARG A 48 1.31 20.97 0.12
N LEU A 49 2.34 20.60 0.87
CA LEU A 49 2.91 21.40 1.95
C LEU A 49 4.35 21.82 1.63
N GLY A 50 4.87 22.83 2.34
CA GLY A 50 6.23 23.30 2.12
C GLY A 50 6.42 24.16 0.86
N LEU A 51 5.34 24.79 0.38
CA LEU A 51 5.39 25.65 -0.81
C LEU A 51 6.08 27.00 -0.56
N THR A 52 6.17 27.42 0.70
CA THR A 52 6.92 28.59 1.16
C THR A 52 8.01 28.16 2.13
N ALA A 53 9.00 29.03 2.36
CA ALA A 53 10.06 28.76 3.32
C ALA A 53 9.50 28.56 4.75
N GLU A 54 8.49 29.35 5.13
CA GLU A 54 7.80 29.24 6.42
C GLU A 54 7.11 27.89 6.57
N ASP A 55 6.42 27.41 5.53
CA ASP A 55 5.74 26.12 5.56
C ASP A 55 6.73 24.95 5.54
N ALA A 56 7.81 25.06 4.76
CA ALA A 56 8.87 24.05 4.72
C ALA A 56 9.55 23.92 6.09
N MET A 57 9.76 25.04 6.79
CA MET A 57 10.30 25.03 8.15
C MET A 57 9.35 24.40 9.18
N LYS A 58 8.02 24.46 8.99
CA LYS A 58 7.08 23.72 9.85
C LYS A 58 7.24 22.20 9.67
N VAL A 59 7.32 21.74 8.41
CA VAL A 59 7.55 20.32 8.10
C VAL A 59 8.89 19.86 8.70
N PHE A 60 9.97 20.62 8.50
CA PHE A 60 11.27 20.30 9.06
C PHE A 60 11.27 20.27 10.60
N ARG A 61 10.63 21.24 11.27
CA ARG A 61 10.57 21.25 12.74
C ARG A 61 9.85 20.01 13.28
N GLN A 62 8.70 19.65 12.70
CA GLN A 62 7.99 18.44 13.08
C GLN A 62 8.86 17.19 12.87
N ALA A 63 9.51 17.09 11.72
CA ALA A 63 10.40 16.00 11.37
C ALA A 63 11.57 15.88 12.37
N TYR A 64 12.20 17.01 12.71
CA TYR A 64 13.28 17.07 13.68
C TYR A 64 12.80 16.70 15.10
N GLU A 65 11.66 17.23 15.55
CA GLU A 65 11.11 16.92 16.88
C GLU A 65 10.70 15.44 17.02
N TYR A 66 10.10 14.84 16.00
CA TYR A 66 9.79 13.40 16.02
C TYR A 66 11.06 12.56 16.15
N GLN A 67 12.16 12.98 15.52
CA GLN A 67 13.47 12.35 15.65
C GLN A 67 14.03 12.43 17.07
N GLU A 68 13.94 13.60 17.69
CA GLU A 68 14.37 13.77 19.08
C GLU A 68 13.48 13.01 20.06
N ASN A 69 12.24 12.72 19.68
CA ASN A 69 11.29 11.93 20.47
C ASN A 69 11.36 10.41 20.20
N GLY A 70 12.35 9.94 19.42
CA GLY A 70 12.70 8.52 19.36
C GLY A 70 12.08 7.72 18.21
N MET A 71 11.54 8.37 17.17
CA MET A 71 11.18 7.63 15.95
C MET A 71 12.44 7.01 15.30
N MET A 72 12.26 5.90 14.59
CA MET A 72 13.34 5.15 13.92
C MET A 72 13.50 5.48 12.44
N GLY A 73 12.57 6.24 11.88
CA GLY A 73 12.53 6.69 10.48
C GLY A 73 11.26 7.49 10.24
N MET A 74 11.06 8.01 9.04
CA MET A 74 9.81 8.70 8.70
C MET A 74 9.42 8.59 7.24
N THR A 75 8.13 8.76 6.98
CA THR A 75 7.59 9.15 5.67
C THR A 75 7.50 10.67 5.56
N ILE A 76 7.87 11.21 4.40
CA ILE A 76 7.58 12.59 4.00
C ILE A 76 6.68 12.61 2.76
N GLU A 77 5.51 13.25 2.89
CA GLU A 77 4.44 13.21 1.89
C GLU A 77 4.13 14.57 1.28
N LEU A 78 4.01 14.62 -0.06
CA LEU A 78 3.57 15.78 -0.85
C LEU A 78 4.31 17.10 -0.54
N THR A 79 5.62 17.04 -0.38
CA THR A 79 6.49 18.22 -0.26
C THR A 79 7.33 18.43 -1.52
N PRO A 80 7.79 19.67 -1.82
CA PRO A 80 8.75 19.91 -2.89
C PRO A 80 10.04 19.10 -2.72
N ILE A 81 10.65 18.73 -3.84
CA ILE A 81 11.88 17.90 -3.89
C ILE A 81 13.01 18.56 -3.09
N GLU A 82 13.15 19.89 -3.17
CA GLU A 82 14.18 20.65 -2.46
C GLU A 82 13.99 20.55 -0.93
N VAL A 83 12.74 20.55 -0.46
CA VAL A 83 12.40 20.37 0.96
C VAL A 83 12.77 18.96 1.40
N THR A 84 12.37 17.93 0.63
CA THR A 84 12.70 16.54 0.91
C THR A 84 14.22 16.33 0.98
N ASN A 85 14.97 16.84 0.01
CA ASN A 85 16.43 16.74 -0.02
C ASN A 85 17.09 17.40 1.19
N ALA A 86 16.64 18.60 1.56
CA ALA A 86 17.18 19.34 2.69
C ALA A 86 16.92 18.60 4.01
N ILE A 87 15.72 18.04 4.19
CA ILE A 87 15.33 17.30 5.39
C ILE A 87 16.10 15.97 5.46
N ALA A 88 16.10 15.16 4.41
CA ALA A 88 16.81 13.88 4.35
C ALA A 88 18.30 14.04 4.66
N LYS A 89 18.95 15.08 4.11
CA LYS A 89 20.35 15.39 4.40
C LYS A 89 20.61 15.80 5.86
N LYS A 90 19.62 16.40 6.53
CA LYS A 90 19.78 17.00 7.86
C LYS A 90 19.48 16.03 8.99
N LEU A 91 18.59 15.08 8.77
CA LEU A 91 18.17 14.10 9.77
C LEU A 91 19.16 12.93 9.86
N ARG A 92 19.20 12.28 11.03
CA ARG A 92 19.99 11.07 11.32
C ARG A 92 19.24 9.78 11.05
N VAL A 93 17.90 9.83 11.03
CA VAL A 93 17.06 8.66 10.75
C VAL A 93 16.67 8.63 9.28
N PRO A 94 16.38 7.44 8.71
CA PRO A 94 15.96 7.31 7.33
C PRO A 94 14.68 8.10 7.03
N VAL A 95 14.67 8.78 5.88
CA VAL A 95 13.53 9.48 5.32
C VAL A 95 13.06 8.75 4.06
N VAL A 96 11.79 8.35 4.04
CA VAL A 96 11.14 7.68 2.91
C VAL A 96 10.19 8.67 2.24
N ALA A 97 10.34 8.89 0.94
CA ALA A 97 9.49 9.82 0.20
C ALA A 97 8.27 9.12 -0.40
N VAL A 98 7.09 9.70 -0.18
CA VAL A 98 5.85 9.35 -0.89
C VAL A 98 5.32 10.59 -1.57
N CYS A 99 5.26 10.56 -2.91
CA CYS A 99 4.77 11.70 -3.70
C CYS A 99 5.54 13.03 -3.49
N ALA A 100 6.75 12.96 -2.94
CA ALA A 100 7.62 14.09 -2.63
C ALA A 100 8.94 14.07 -3.42
N GLY A 101 9.32 12.91 -3.99
CA GLY A 101 10.53 12.71 -4.79
C GLY A 101 11.83 13.05 -4.04
N GLY A 102 12.92 13.20 -4.81
CA GLY A 102 14.22 13.64 -4.28
C GLY A 102 15.15 12.52 -3.81
N ALA A 103 16.26 12.92 -3.19
CA ALA A 103 17.30 12.09 -2.60
C ALA A 103 16.95 11.69 -1.16
N ALA A 104 15.74 11.17 -0.97
CA ALA A 104 15.35 10.47 0.24
C ALA A 104 16.06 9.09 0.30
N ASP A 105 16.11 8.48 1.49
CA ASP A 105 16.75 7.16 1.69
C ASP A 105 15.93 6.01 1.11
N GLY A 106 14.65 6.26 0.84
CA GLY A 106 13.75 5.32 0.18
C GLY A 106 12.55 6.01 -0.45
N SER A 107 11.73 5.21 -1.12
CA SER A 107 10.45 5.66 -1.66
C SER A 107 9.39 4.59 -1.42
N GLU A 108 8.17 5.05 -1.16
CA GLU A 108 6.98 4.20 -1.11
C GLU A 108 5.90 4.72 -2.05
N MET A 109 4.99 3.83 -2.42
CA MET A 109 3.84 4.12 -3.28
C MET A 109 2.74 3.11 -2.96
N VAL A 110 1.49 3.49 -3.17
CA VAL A 110 0.35 2.59 -3.00
C VAL A 110 0.27 1.63 -4.19
N ASP A 111 0.17 0.32 -3.93
CA ASP A 111 0.09 -0.72 -4.97
C ASP A 111 -1.00 -0.43 -6.03
N PHE A 112 -2.13 0.13 -5.60
CA PHE A 112 -3.22 0.50 -6.51
C PHE A 112 -2.80 1.51 -7.58
N ASP A 113 -1.91 2.44 -7.22
CA ASP A 113 -1.33 3.39 -8.16
C ASP A 113 -0.17 2.73 -8.94
N THR A 114 0.70 1.97 -8.27
CA THR A 114 1.84 1.28 -8.89
C THR A 114 1.41 0.29 -9.97
N PHE A 115 0.29 -0.42 -9.79
CA PHE A 115 -0.20 -1.44 -10.73
C PHE A 115 -1.38 -0.97 -11.58
N ASN A 116 -1.68 0.34 -11.58
CA ASN A 116 -2.77 0.93 -12.34
C ASN A 116 -4.12 0.23 -12.08
N MET A 117 -4.42 0.02 -10.80
CA MET A 117 -5.67 -0.58 -10.31
C MET A 117 -6.71 0.48 -9.93
N MET A 118 -6.56 1.71 -10.42
CA MET A 118 -7.50 2.81 -10.20
C MET A 118 -8.10 3.28 -11.53
N PRO A 119 -9.38 3.74 -11.56
CA PRO A 119 -9.99 4.28 -12.78
C PRO A 119 -9.23 5.49 -13.36
N SER A 120 -8.57 6.26 -12.50
CA SER A 120 -7.66 7.34 -12.89
C SER A 120 -6.41 7.29 -12.01
N LEU A 121 -5.25 7.27 -12.65
CA LEU A 121 -3.96 7.28 -11.96
C LEU A 121 -3.76 8.59 -11.20
N ALA A 122 -3.26 8.51 -9.96
CA ALA A 122 -2.86 9.70 -9.22
C ALA A 122 -1.79 10.49 -9.98
N SER A 123 -1.88 11.83 -9.99
CA SER A 123 -1.01 12.69 -10.82
C SER A 123 0.49 12.58 -10.54
N HIS A 124 0.84 12.07 -9.36
CA HIS A 124 2.22 11.89 -8.89
C HIS A 124 2.68 10.42 -8.98
N ALA A 125 1.80 9.50 -9.36
CA ALA A 125 2.13 8.10 -9.47
C ALA A 125 2.73 7.76 -10.83
N LYS A 126 3.64 6.80 -10.83
CA LYS A 126 4.10 6.12 -12.03
C LYS A 126 3.54 4.70 -12.00
N ALA A 127 2.74 4.35 -13.00
CA ALA A 127 2.30 2.98 -13.20
C ALA A 127 3.46 2.13 -13.73
N TYR A 128 3.63 0.96 -13.14
CA TYR A 128 4.60 -0.07 -13.52
C TYR A 128 3.92 -1.30 -14.15
N ALA A 129 2.60 -1.44 -14.01
CA ALA A 129 1.80 -2.46 -14.66
C ALA A 129 0.40 -1.92 -15.00
N ASP A 130 -0.35 -2.67 -15.83
CA ASP A 130 -1.76 -2.44 -16.13
C ASP A 130 -2.58 -3.64 -15.65
N PHE A 131 -2.82 -3.69 -14.34
CA PHE A 131 -3.41 -4.85 -13.68
C PHE A 131 -4.81 -5.17 -14.21
N PHE A 132 -5.67 -4.17 -14.37
CA PHE A 132 -7.04 -4.42 -14.84
C PHE A 132 -7.08 -4.96 -16.26
N LYS A 133 -6.21 -4.47 -17.15
CA LYS A 133 -6.08 -5.04 -18.48
C LYS A 133 -5.67 -6.50 -18.43
N TRP A 134 -4.63 -6.83 -17.66
CA TRP A 134 -4.18 -8.21 -17.48
C TRP A 134 -5.29 -9.10 -16.89
N ALA A 135 -5.92 -8.67 -15.80
CA ALA A 135 -6.96 -9.43 -15.12
C ALA A 135 -8.19 -9.65 -16.03
N THR A 136 -8.62 -8.62 -16.75
CA THR A 136 -9.75 -8.72 -17.69
C THR A 136 -9.44 -9.71 -18.81
N SER A 137 -8.22 -9.68 -19.36
CA SER A 137 -7.79 -10.67 -20.35
C SER A 137 -7.76 -12.09 -19.79
N ALA A 138 -7.22 -12.28 -18.59
CA ALA A 138 -7.14 -13.60 -17.94
C ALA A 138 -8.53 -14.19 -17.66
N TYR A 139 -9.43 -13.42 -17.06
CA TYR A 139 -10.81 -13.85 -16.82
C TYR A 139 -11.58 -14.04 -18.12
N GLY A 140 -11.32 -13.23 -19.15
CA GLY A 140 -11.92 -13.39 -20.48
C GLY A 140 -11.52 -14.70 -21.15
N ALA A 141 -10.24 -15.07 -21.09
CA ALA A 141 -9.73 -16.33 -21.61
C ALA A 141 -10.34 -17.53 -20.87
N TRP A 142 -10.32 -17.51 -19.54
CA TRP A 142 -10.95 -18.55 -18.73
C TRP A 142 -12.45 -18.68 -19.04
N ALA A 143 -13.17 -17.55 -19.14
CA ALA A 143 -14.60 -17.56 -19.47
C ALA A 143 -14.88 -18.03 -20.91
N HIS A 144 -13.92 -17.90 -21.82
CA HIS A 144 -14.01 -18.50 -23.15
C HIS A 144 -13.87 -20.02 -23.04
N ASP A 145 -12.82 -20.52 -22.38
CA ASP A 145 -12.55 -21.96 -22.22
C ASP A 145 -13.72 -22.68 -21.55
N VAL A 146 -14.33 -22.08 -20.52
CA VAL A 146 -15.52 -22.65 -19.87
C VAL A 146 -16.71 -22.74 -20.83
N ARG A 147 -16.94 -21.71 -21.65
CA ARG A 147 -18.08 -21.66 -22.57
C ARG A 147 -17.90 -22.56 -23.79
N THR A 148 -16.67 -22.79 -24.22
CA THR A 148 -16.35 -23.66 -25.36
C THR A 148 -16.05 -25.10 -24.96
N GLY A 149 -15.98 -25.40 -23.65
CA GLY A 149 -15.58 -26.70 -23.14
C GLY A 149 -14.07 -26.96 -23.22
N GLY A 150 -13.26 -25.94 -23.49
CA GLY A 150 -11.80 -26.01 -23.38
C GLY A 150 -11.31 -26.16 -21.94
N TYR A 151 -12.11 -25.74 -20.95
CA TYR A 151 -11.88 -26.00 -19.54
C TYR A 151 -13.17 -26.44 -18.83
N PRO A 152 -13.12 -27.47 -17.96
CA PRO A 152 -11.96 -28.31 -17.68
C PRO A 152 -11.66 -29.33 -18.79
N GLU A 153 -10.39 -29.49 -19.15
CA GLU A 153 -9.90 -30.72 -19.80
C GLU A 153 -9.94 -31.91 -18.84
N ASP A 154 -9.91 -33.13 -19.38
CA ASP A 154 -9.91 -34.39 -18.63
C ASP A 154 -8.85 -34.44 -17.52
N LYS A 155 -7.64 -33.92 -17.79
CA LYS A 155 -6.52 -33.86 -16.84
C LYS A 155 -6.78 -33.01 -15.58
N HIS A 156 -7.79 -32.13 -15.60
CA HIS A 156 -8.18 -31.33 -14.44
C HIS A 156 -9.24 -32.03 -13.57
N GLY A 157 -9.86 -33.10 -14.10
CA GLY A 157 -10.79 -33.95 -13.38
C GLY A 157 -10.14 -35.23 -12.84
N PHE A 158 -10.96 -36.08 -12.25
CA PHE A 158 -10.58 -37.42 -11.83
C PHE A 158 -11.69 -38.39 -12.25
N HIS A 159 -11.30 -39.60 -12.64
CA HIS A 159 -12.23 -40.64 -13.06
C HIS A 159 -12.64 -41.53 -11.89
N MET A 160 -13.90 -41.93 -11.86
CA MET A 160 -14.36 -42.98 -10.97
C MET A 160 -13.90 -44.33 -11.52
N GLU A 161 -13.59 -45.28 -10.63
CA GLU A 161 -13.40 -46.68 -11.01
C GLU A 161 -14.66 -47.21 -11.72
N GLU A 162 -14.47 -47.87 -12.86
CA GLU A 162 -15.56 -48.29 -13.77
C GLU A 162 -16.67 -49.04 -13.03
N ARG A 163 -16.29 -49.98 -12.15
CA ARG A 163 -17.24 -50.78 -11.35
C ARG A 163 -18.12 -49.96 -10.41
N GLU A 164 -17.62 -48.83 -9.90
CA GLU A 164 -18.38 -47.97 -9.00
C GLU A 164 -19.28 -47.02 -9.81
N LEU A 165 -18.84 -46.62 -11.00
CA LEU A 165 -19.65 -45.84 -11.95
C LEU A 165 -20.89 -46.63 -12.38
N ASP A 166 -20.73 -47.91 -12.72
CA ASP A 166 -21.85 -48.79 -13.09
C ASP A 166 -22.87 -48.92 -11.97
N LYS A 167 -22.41 -49.12 -10.72
CA LYS A 167 -23.29 -49.18 -9.54
C LYS A 167 -24.06 -47.87 -9.37
N PHE A 168 -23.39 -46.74 -9.51
CA PHE A 168 -24.01 -45.42 -9.38
C PHE A 168 -25.11 -45.21 -10.42
N LEU A 169 -24.85 -45.50 -11.70
CA LEU A 169 -25.83 -45.35 -12.78
C LEU A 169 -27.06 -46.25 -12.59
N ASN A 170 -26.86 -47.51 -12.16
CA ASN A 170 -27.97 -48.42 -11.85
C ASN A 170 -28.86 -47.90 -10.71
N ILE A 171 -28.26 -47.32 -9.65
CA ILE A 171 -29.03 -46.73 -8.54
C ILE A 171 -29.82 -45.51 -9.02
N LEU A 172 -29.25 -44.69 -9.91
CA LEU A 172 -29.88 -43.49 -10.43
C LEU A 172 -31.15 -43.83 -11.21
N GLU A 173 -31.07 -44.77 -12.16
CA GLU A 173 -32.20 -45.18 -13.02
C GLU A 173 -33.33 -45.89 -12.27
N GLN A 174 -33.02 -46.64 -11.22
CA GLN A 174 -34.04 -47.38 -10.46
C GLN A 174 -34.84 -46.51 -9.48
N LYS A 175 -34.28 -45.35 -9.09
CA LYS A 175 -34.76 -44.59 -7.92
C LYS A 175 -35.28 -43.19 -8.26
N TYR A 176 -34.95 -42.65 -9.43
CA TYR A 176 -35.37 -41.34 -9.92
C TYR A 176 -35.80 -41.44 -11.38
#